data_AF-A0A0U1NQU1-F1
#
_entry.id   AF-A0A0U1NQU1-F1
#
_cell.length_a   1.000
_cell.length_b   1.000
_cell.length_c   1.000
_cell.angle_alpha   90.00
_cell.angle_beta   90.00
_cell.angle_gamma   90.00
#
_symmetry.space_group_name_H-M   'P 1'
#
loop_
_entity.id
_entity.type
_entity.pdbx_description
1 polymer ?
#
loop_
_entity_poly.entity_id
_entity_poly.type
_entity_poly.pdbx_seq_one_letter_code
_entity_poly.pdbx_strand_id
1 'polypeptide(L)'
;MFGYCCSMRETQAHNLLWQSVLLQVLRDIRDANRSHEGHKDFVTAARWVGNYPSREFNEVCMCAGLEPDFVHPRFVKIIQEAEAKSAARKTTKKAPVAVAAE
;
A
#
# COMPACT_ATOMS: atom_id res chain seq x y z
N MET A 1 28.66 -31.01 -20.76
CA MET A 1 28.85 -29.77 -19.98
C MET A 1 28.59 -28.59 -20.91
N PHE A 2 27.33 -28.17 -21.09
CA PHE A 2 26.97 -26.95 -21.82
C PHE A 2 25.62 -26.45 -21.30
N GLY A 3 25.61 -25.22 -20.78
CA GLY A 3 24.43 -24.36 -20.85
C GLY A 3 23.43 -24.38 -19.69
N TYR A 4 23.85 -24.20 -18.45
CA TYR A 4 22.96 -23.57 -17.44
C TYR A 4 22.82 -22.07 -17.75
N CYS A 5 22.32 -21.71 -18.94
CA CYS A 5 21.66 -20.41 -19.10
C CYS A 5 20.27 -20.53 -18.49
N CYS A 6 20.19 -20.78 -17.18
CA CYS A 6 18.98 -20.56 -16.39
C CYS A 6 18.72 -19.05 -16.38
N SER A 7 18.10 -18.62 -17.47
CA SER A 7 17.18 -17.51 -17.66
C SER A 7 17.26 -16.35 -16.65
N MET A 8 18.17 -15.40 -16.90
CA MET A 8 18.05 -14.01 -16.40
C MET A 8 16.64 -13.41 -16.65
N ARG A 9 15.90 -13.92 -17.65
CA ARG A 9 14.53 -13.49 -17.98
C ARG A 9 13.46 -14.02 -17.03
N GLU A 10 13.60 -15.25 -16.50
CA GLU A 10 12.66 -15.76 -15.51
C GLU A 10 12.77 -14.98 -14.19
N THR A 11 13.99 -14.64 -13.78
CA THR A 11 14.23 -13.80 -12.60
C THR A 11 13.62 -12.41 -12.76
N GLN A 12 13.72 -11.80 -13.95
CA GLN A 12 13.17 -10.47 -14.20
C GLN A 12 11.63 -10.47 -14.23
N ALA A 13 11.01 -11.45 -14.91
CA ALA A 13 9.55 -11.57 -14.95
C ALA A 13 8.96 -11.85 -13.54
N HIS A 14 9.65 -12.68 -12.77
CA HIS A 14 9.29 -12.97 -11.38
C HIS A 14 9.36 -11.71 -10.50
N ASN A 15 10.44 -10.93 -10.61
CA ASN A 15 10.56 -9.66 -9.88
C ASN A 15 9.46 -8.67 -10.25
N LEU A 16 9.13 -8.53 -11.54
CA LEU A 16 8.07 -7.64 -12.00
C LEU A 16 6.69 -8.05 -11.47
N LEU A 17 6.45 -9.37 -11.34
CA LEU A 17 5.22 -9.88 -10.74
C LEU A 17 5.11 -9.46 -9.27
N TRP A 18 6.16 -9.63 -8.47
CA TRP A 18 6.14 -9.19 -7.08
C TRP A 18 6.09 -7.67 -6.91
N GLN A 19 6.71 -6.92 -7.83
CA GLN A 19 6.53 -5.46 -7.89
C GLN A 19 5.08 -5.08 -8.17
N SER A 20 4.36 -5.85 -8.99
CA SER A 20 2.94 -5.60 -9.25
C SER A 20 2.08 -5.74 -7.99
N VAL A 21 2.43 -6.67 -7.09
CA VAL A 21 1.76 -6.83 -5.78
C VAL A 21 1.98 -5.58 -4.92
N LEU A 22 3.22 -5.10 -4.80
CA LEU A 22 3.52 -3.88 -4.05
C LEU A 22 2.83 -2.64 -4.64
N LEU A 23 2.78 -2.54 -5.97
CA LEU A 23 2.05 -1.47 -6.67
C LEU A 23 0.54 -1.54 -6.43
N GLN A 24 -0.03 -2.74 -6.36
CA GLN A 24 -1.45 -2.91 -6.04
C GLN A 24 -1.74 -2.42 -4.62
N VAL A 25 -0.94 -2.82 -3.63
CA VAL A 25 -1.09 -2.36 -2.24
C VAL A 25 -0.97 -0.83 -2.16
N LEU A 26 -0.05 -0.22 -2.90
CA LEU A 26 0.04 1.25 -2.99
C LEU A 26 -1.22 1.91 -3.57
N ARG A 27 -1.84 1.28 -4.57
CA ARG A 27 -3.10 1.76 -5.15
C ARG A 27 -4.23 1.67 -4.14
N ASP A 28 -4.36 0.53 -3.46
CA ASP A 28 -5.39 0.31 -2.45
C ASP A 28 -5.28 1.32 -1.30
N ILE A 29 -4.04 1.64 -0.89
CA ILE A 29 -3.81 2.68 0.14
C ILE A 29 -4.22 4.08 -0.37
N ARG A 30 -3.93 4.40 -1.63
CA ARG A 30 -4.24 5.72 -2.22
C ARG A 30 -5.73 5.91 -2.52
N ASP A 31 -6.42 4.85 -2.95
CA ASP A 31 -7.83 4.86 -3.31
C ASP A 31 -8.78 4.76 -2.10
N ALA A 32 -8.24 4.82 -0.86
CA ALA A 32 -8.98 4.84 0.41
C ALA A 32 -10.16 5.84 0.45
N ASN A 33 -10.08 6.93 -0.32
CA ASN A 33 -11.07 8.01 -0.34
C ASN A 33 -12.08 7.95 -1.50
N ARG A 34 -11.94 6.97 -2.41
CA ARG A 34 -12.72 6.93 -3.66
C ARG A 34 -14.13 6.37 -3.45
N SER A 35 -14.26 5.33 -2.63
CA SER A 35 -15.53 4.62 -2.36
C SER A 35 -15.50 3.88 -1.02
N HIS A 36 -16.66 3.38 -0.55
CA HIS A 36 -16.75 2.52 0.64
C HIS A 36 -15.97 1.20 0.46
N GLU A 37 -15.95 0.64 -0.75
CA GLU A 37 -15.13 -0.53 -1.10
C GLU A 37 -13.62 -0.20 -0.99
N GLY A 38 -13.19 0.94 -1.54
CA GLY A 38 -11.80 1.39 -1.43
C GLY A 38 -11.34 1.63 0.02
N HIS A 39 -12.26 1.94 0.94
CA HIS A 39 -11.91 2.00 2.36
C HIS A 39 -11.62 0.61 2.96
N LYS A 40 -12.34 -0.45 2.54
CA LYS A 40 -12.05 -1.83 2.96
C LYS A 40 -10.72 -2.32 2.38
N ASP A 41 -10.44 -1.97 1.12
CA ASP A 41 -9.18 -2.29 0.45
C ASP A 41 -8.02 -1.60 1.18
N PHE A 42 -8.18 -0.32 1.54
CA PHE A 42 -7.24 0.39 2.39
C PHE A 42 -7.00 -0.31 3.73
N VAL A 43 -8.05 -0.72 4.45
CA VAL A 43 -7.89 -1.40 5.75
C VAL A 43 -7.14 -2.73 5.59
N THR A 44 -7.44 -3.47 4.53
CA THR A 44 -6.78 -4.75 4.22
C THR A 44 -5.30 -4.52 3.89
N ALA A 45 -4.99 -3.55 3.04
CA ALA A 45 -3.64 -3.17 2.65
C ALA A 45 -2.82 -2.64 3.84
N ALA A 46 -3.39 -1.75 4.65
CA ALA A 46 -2.74 -1.20 5.83
C ALA A 46 -2.47 -2.30 6.88
N ARG A 47 -3.40 -3.24 7.05
CA ARG A 47 -3.21 -4.39 7.94
C ARG A 47 -2.12 -5.34 7.45
N TRP A 48 -2.01 -5.54 6.14
CA TRP A 48 -0.98 -6.39 5.54
C TRP A 48 0.42 -5.80 5.70
N VAL A 49 0.58 -4.48 5.50
CA VAL A 49 1.85 -3.78 5.78
C VAL A 49 2.16 -3.83 7.28
N GLY A 50 1.15 -3.55 8.11
CA GLY A 50 1.30 -3.57 9.56
C GLY A 50 2.18 -2.44 10.09
N ASN A 51 2.42 -2.49 11.41
CA ASN A 51 3.30 -1.54 12.10
C ASN A 51 4.77 -1.98 12.08
N TYR A 52 5.01 -3.26 11.83
CA TYR A 52 6.31 -3.90 11.69
C TYR A 52 6.27 -4.78 10.44
N PRO A 53 7.38 -4.87 9.68
CA PRO A 53 7.41 -5.66 8.47
C PRO A 53 7.18 -7.13 8.80
N SER A 54 6.11 -7.70 8.26
CA SER A 54 5.81 -9.13 8.40
C SER A 54 6.80 -9.97 7.59
N ARG A 55 6.91 -11.25 7.92
CA ARG A 55 7.76 -12.19 7.16
C ARG A 55 7.33 -12.24 5.69
N GLU A 56 6.03 -12.29 5.42
CA GLU A 56 5.47 -12.30 4.07
C GLU A 56 5.81 -11.00 3.32
N PHE A 57 5.75 -9.85 3.98
CA PHE A 57 6.15 -8.58 3.40
C PHE A 57 7.63 -8.55 3.03
N ASN A 58 8.50 -9.09 3.89
CA ASN A 58 9.93 -9.19 3.61
C ASN A 58 10.22 -10.12 2.43
N GLU A 59 9.53 -11.27 2.36
CA GLU A 59 9.65 -12.20 1.23
C GLU A 59 9.20 -11.54 -0.09
N VAL A 60 8.07 -10.83 -0.11
CA VAL A 60 7.61 -10.08 -1.29
C VAL A 60 8.61 -8.99 -1.70
N CYS A 61 9.17 -8.25 -0.75
CA CYS A 61 10.20 -7.25 -1.03
C CYS A 61 11.46 -7.88 -1.65
N MET A 62 11.98 -8.97 -1.04
CA MET A 62 13.14 -9.69 -1.55
C MET A 62 12.88 -10.28 -2.94
N CYS A 63 11.70 -10.86 -3.17
CA CYS A 63 11.31 -11.40 -4.48
C CYS A 63 11.03 -10.30 -5.51
N ALA A 64 10.75 -9.07 -5.09
CA ALA A 64 10.65 -7.90 -5.97
C ALA A 64 12.02 -7.25 -6.28
N GLY A 65 13.10 -7.71 -5.62
CA GLY A 65 14.43 -7.11 -5.68
C GLY A 65 14.52 -5.78 -4.94
N LEU A 66 13.71 -5.59 -3.89
CA LEU A 66 13.64 -4.38 -3.10
C LEU A 66 14.00 -4.67 -1.64
N GLU A 67 14.70 -3.74 -1.01
CA GLU A 67 15.05 -3.86 0.40
C GLU A 67 13.86 -3.48 1.31
N PRO A 68 13.39 -4.40 2.17
CA PRO A 68 12.22 -4.15 3.02
C PRO A 68 12.43 -3.00 4.01
N ASP A 69 13.66 -2.81 4.52
CA ASP A 69 14.03 -1.72 5.43
C ASP A 69 13.79 -0.33 4.83
N PHE A 70 13.91 -0.19 3.51
CA PHE A 70 13.65 1.07 2.81
C PHE A 70 12.19 1.20 2.36
N VAL A 71 11.54 0.08 2.02
CA VAL A 71 10.18 0.07 1.48
C VAL A 71 9.15 0.22 2.59
N HIS A 72 9.29 -0.53 3.68
CA HIS A 72 8.36 -0.51 4.82
C HIS A 72 8.08 0.90 5.36
N PRO A 73 9.09 1.72 5.75
CA PRO A 73 8.84 3.06 6.27
C PRO A 73 8.17 3.98 5.25
N ARG A 74 8.35 3.74 3.94
CA ARG A 74 7.66 4.47 2.88
C ARG A 74 6.17 4.13 2.83
N PHE A 75 5.81 2.85 2.91
CA PHE A 75 4.42 2.42 2.96
C PHE A 75 3.72 2.97 4.21
N VAL A 76 4.37 2.88 5.38
CA VAL A 76 3.84 3.43 6.63
C VAL A 76 3.54 4.92 6.52
N LYS A 77 4.45 5.72 5.94
CA LYS A 77 4.20 7.15 5.69
C LYS A 77 2.97 7.39 4.81
N ILE A 78 2.83 6.62 3.72
CA ILE A 78 1.70 6.78 2.78
C ILE A 78 0.37 6.40 3.46
N ILE A 79 0.38 5.36 4.30
CA ILE A 79 -0.80 4.97 5.11
C ILE A 79 -1.19 6.11 6.03
N GLN A 80 -0.24 6.67 6.79
CA GLN A 80 -0.50 7.80 7.70
C GLN A 80 -1.06 9.03 6.96
N GLU A 81 -0.51 9.35 5.78
CA GLU A 81 -1.03 10.44 4.94
C GLU A 81 -2.46 10.17 4.46
N ALA A 82 -2.77 8.92 4.08
CA ALA A 82 -4.10 8.52 3.65
C ALA A 82 -5.12 8.56 4.81
N GLU A 83 -4.71 8.16 6.02
CA GLU A 83 -5.54 8.26 7.24
C GLU A 83 -5.79 9.73 7.60
N ALA A 84 -4.77 10.58 7.57
CA ALA A 84 -4.90 12.00 7.86
C ALA A 84 -5.88 12.70 6.88
N LYS A 85 -5.78 12.39 5.58
CA LYS A 85 -6.73 12.90 4.56
C LYS A 85 -8.15 12.42 4.81
N SER A 86 -8.31 11.15 5.18
CA SER A 86 -9.63 10.57 5.48
C SER A 86 -10.24 11.16 6.74
N ALA A 87 -9.43 11.45 7.77
CA ALA A 87 -9.85 12.12 9.00
C ALA A 87 -10.27 13.57 8.74
N ALA A 88 -9.50 14.33 7.95
CA ALA A 88 -9.83 15.71 7.55
C ALA A 88 -11.15 15.80 6.75
N ARG A 89 -11.46 14.78 5.94
CA ARG A 89 -12.74 14.70 5.23
C ARG A 89 -13.92 14.41 6.16
N LYS A 90 -13.70 13.63 7.24
CA LYS A 90 -14.73 13.37 8.26
C LYS A 90 -15.02 14.61 9.10
N THR A 91 -14.02 15.43 9.44
CA THR A 91 -14.21 16.66 10.22
C THR A 91 -14.95 17.75 9.43
N THR A 92 -14.65 17.90 8.14
CA THR A 92 -15.38 18.83 7.25
C THR A 92 -16.83 18.43 7.01
N LYS A 93 -17.14 17.13 6.95
CA LYS A 93 -18.53 16.64 6.85
C LYS A 93 -19.34 16.80 8.15
N LYS A 94 -18.66 17.07 9.28
CA LYS A 94 -19.26 17.22 10.61
C LYS A 94 -19.43 18.66 11.07
N ALA A 95 -19.08 19.66 10.25
CA ALA A 95 -19.45 21.04 10.53
C ALA A 95 -20.98 21.15 10.37
N PRO A 96 -21.75 21.36 11.46
CA PRO A 96 -23.16 21.60 11.32
C PRO A 96 -23.35 22.95 10.65
N VAL A 97 -24.18 22.98 9.62
CA VAL A 97 -24.84 24.20 9.15
C VAL A 97 -25.75 24.66 10.31
N ALA A 98 -25.17 25.36 11.29
CA ALA A 98 -25.93 26.18 12.23
C ALA A 98 -26.12 27.54 11.55
N VAL A 99 -26.96 27.58 10.53
CA VAL A 99 -27.48 28.83 9.98
C VAL A 99 -28.66 29.25 10.86
N ALA A 100 -28.45 30.40 11.48
CA ALA A 100 -29.38 31.33 12.10
C ALA A 100 -30.88 31.01 11.98
N ALA A 101 -31.57 31.02 13.12
CA ALA A 101 -32.96 31.42 13.22
C ALA A 101 -32.99 32.72 14.05
N GLU A 102 -33.70 33.71 13.51
CA GLU A 102 -33.93 35.08 14.02
C GLU A 102 -34.47 35.14 15.46
#